data_AF-A0A6I4TFX8-F1
#
_entry.id   AF-A0A6I4TFX8-F1
#
_cell.length_a   1.000
_cell.length_b   1.000
_cell.length_c   1.000
_cell.angle_alpha   90.00
_cell.angle_beta   90.00
_cell.angle_gamma   90.00
#
_symmetry.space_group_name_H-M   'P 1'
#
loop_
_entity.id
_entity.type
_entity.pdbx_description
1 polymer ?
#
loop_
_entity_poly.entity_id
_entity_poly.type
_entity_poly.pdbx_seq_one_letter_code
_entity_poly.pdbx_strand_id
1 'polypeptide(L)'
;MKKFALALAPLTFALAACGDTDDASTAAEADTVEMPADEAMADVTEAPAADPTANAAVDAAATPQAEVSATPTTAQEAGANAADVAARAQAAAAAAEQATEQPQ
;
A
#
# COMPACT_ATOMS: atom_id res chain seq x y z
N MET A 1 8.68 -60.79 37.67
CA MET A 1 7.31 -60.67 38.26
C MET A 1 7.19 -59.37 39.03
N LYS A 2 6.63 -58.31 38.44
CA LYS A 2 5.86 -57.31 39.20
C LYS A 2 4.78 -56.77 38.28
N LYS A 3 3.56 -56.97 38.76
CA LYS A 3 2.29 -56.74 38.11
C LYS A 3 1.95 -55.30 38.48
N PHE A 4 2.15 -54.36 37.57
CA PHE A 4 1.52 -53.04 37.71
C PHE A 4 0.27 -53.08 36.85
N ALA A 5 -0.70 -53.82 37.38
CA ALA A 5 -2.06 -53.80 36.91
C ALA A 5 -2.59 -52.37 37.07
N LEU A 6 -2.99 -51.79 35.94
CA LEU A 6 -4.27 -51.12 35.77
C LEU A 6 -4.73 -50.30 36.99
N ALA A 7 -4.26 -49.06 37.05
CA ALA A 7 -4.99 -47.96 37.69
C ALA A 7 -4.88 -46.79 36.72
N LEU A 8 -5.87 -46.68 35.83
CA LEU A 8 -7.01 -45.80 36.02
C LEU A 8 -6.74 -44.52 35.21
N ALA A 9 -7.12 -44.56 33.93
CA ALA A 9 -7.55 -43.35 33.28
C ALA A 9 -8.66 -42.73 34.16
N PRO A 10 -8.49 -41.45 34.50
CA PRO A 10 -9.35 -40.47 33.86
C PRO A 10 -8.52 -39.24 33.49
N LEU A 11 -7.69 -39.37 32.45
CA LEU A 11 -7.07 -38.20 31.83
C LEU A 11 -8.11 -37.26 31.18
N THR A 12 -9.39 -37.67 31.12
CA THR A 12 -10.51 -36.90 30.58
C THR A 12 -11.15 -35.95 31.58
N PHE A 13 -10.97 -36.12 32.90
CA PHE A 13 -11.48 -35.18 33.90
C PHE A 13 -10.52 -34.02 34.20
N ALA A 14 -9.26 -34.12 33.79
CA ALA A 14 -8.31 -33.01 33.84
C ALA A 14 -8.53 -32.00 32.69
N LEU A 15 -9.20 -32.39 31.60
CA LEU A 15 -9.54 -31.48 30.51
C LEU A 15 -10.82 -30.67 30.76
N ALA A 16 -11.73 -31.13 31.62
CA ALA A 16 -12.90 -30.35 32.02
C ALA A 16 -12.55 -29.17 32.95
N ALA A 17 -11.37 -29.22 33.58
CA ALA A 17 -10.78 -28.08 34.29
C ALA A 17 -9.85 -27.23 33.39
N CYS A 18 -9.70 -27.61 32.12
CA CYS A 18 -8.96 -26.88 31.08
C CYS A 18 -9.91 -26.56 29.89
N GLY A 19 -11.18 -26.33 30.20
CA GLY A 19 -12.25 -26.12 29.22
C GLY A 19 -13.47 -25.44 29.79
N ASP A 20 -13.35 -24.79 30.96
CA ASP A 20 -14.27 -23.72 31.32
C ASP A 20 -13.87 -22.55 30.43
N THR A 21 -14.61 -22.37 29.34
CA THR A 21 -14.49 -21.21 28.45
C THR A 21 -15.13 -20.01 29.16
N ASP A 22 -14.68 -19.72 30.38
CA ASP A 22 -14.79 -18.35 30.89
C ASP A 22 -14.13 -17.49 29.81
N ASP A 23 -14.85 -16.46 29.36
CA ASP A 23 -14.38 -15.57 28.32
C ASP A 23 -13.10 -14.88 28.82
N ALA A 24 -11.95 -15.49 28.55
CA ALA A 24 -10.64 -14.97 28.92
C ALA A 24 -10.36 -13.62 28.26
N SER A 25 -11.19 -13.23 27.28
CA SER A 25 -11.18 -11.91 26.65
C SER A 25 -11.56 -10.79 27.63
N THR A 26 -12.41 -11.05 28.63
CA THR A 26 -12.89 -10.03 29.60
C THR A 26 -11.92 -9.83 30.78
N ALA A 27 -11.22 -10.89 31.22
CA ALA A 27 -10.20 -10.79 32.27
C ALA A 27 -8.82 -10.32 31.75
N ALA A 28 -8.66 -10.29 30.43
CA ALA A 28 -7.49 -9.77 29.73
C ALA A 28 -7.84 -8.49 28.96
N GLU A 29 -8.54 -7.55 29.60
CA GLU A 29 -8.26 -6.14 29.30
C GLU A 29 -6.79 -5.96 29.69
N ALA A 30 -5.89 -6.09 28.71
CA ALA A 30 -4.49 -5.79 28.93
C ALA A 30 -4.48 -4.36 29.45
N ASP A 31 -4.14 -4.17 30.73
CA ASP A 31 -3.78 -2.86 31.26
C ASP A 31 -2.71 -2.34 30.30
N THR A 32 -3.11 -1.49 29.36
CA THR A 32 -2.19 -0.84 28.45
C THR A 32 -1.41 0.05 29.36
N VAL A 33 -0.24 -0.43 29.81
CA VAL A 33 0.68 0.37 30.59
C VAL A 33 0.96 1.55 29.68
N GLU A 34 0.38 2.70 30.02
CA GLU A 34 0.61 4.00 29.38
C GLU A 34 2.04 4.43 29.71
N MET A 35 3.00 3.56 29.41
CA MET A 35 4.42 3.86 29.45
C MET A 35 4.70 4.60 28.16
N PRO A 36 5.00 5.90 28.23
CA PRO A 36 5.28 6.65 27.03
C PRO A 36 6.47 6.03 26.30
N ALA A 37 6.49 6.19 24.98
CA ALA A 37 7.46 5.53 24.11
C ALA A 37 8.91 5.88 24.51
N ASP A 38 9.12 7.07 25.05
CA ASP A 38 10.41 7.54 25.51
C ASP A 38 10.92 6.74 26.73
N GLU A 39 10.07 6.48 27.72
CA GLU A 39 10.40 5.65 28.88
C GLU A 39 10.66 4.19 28.49
N ALA A 40 9.93 3.66 27.51
CA ALA A 40 10.14 2.31 26.99
C ALA A 40 11.50 2.16 26.28
N MET A 41 12.02 3.24 25.71
CA MET A 41 13.29 3.29 24.97
C MET A 41 14.47 3.77 25.83
N ALA A 42 14.26 4.13 27.09
CA ALA A 42 15.28 4.75 27.95
C ALA A 42 16.56 3.89 28.12
N ASP A 43 16.41 2.56 28.12
CA ASP A 43 17.53 1.62 28.25
C ASP A 43 18.18 1.23 26.91
N VAL A 44 17.61 1.67 25.78
CA VAL A 44 18.16 1.42 24.43
C VAL A 44 19.25 2.46 24.14
N THR A 45 20.50 2.07 24.39
CA THR A 45 21.68 2.94 24.19
C THR A 45 22.47 2.61 22.93
N GLU A 46 22.13 1.51 22.25
CA GLU A 46 22.84 1.06 21.06
C GLU A 46 22.44 1.88 19.83
N ALA A 47 23.45 2.31 19.07
CA ALA A 47 23.22 2.93 17.78
C ALA A 47 22.67 1.88 16.79
N PRO A 48 21.74 2.25 15.90
CA PRO A 48 21.30 1.35 14.83
C PRO A 48 22.49 0.85 14.01
N ALA A 49 22.53 -0.46 13.77
CA ALA A 49 23.53 -1.04 12.88
C ALA A 49 23.36 -0.49 11.46
N ALA A 50 24.47 -0.13 10.82
CA ALA A 50 24.46 0.33 9.45
C ALA A 50 24.06 -0.82 8.50
N ASP A 51 23.00 -0.64 7.73
CA ASP A 51 22.63 -1.53 6.63
C ASP A 51 23.15 -0.92 5.31
N PRO A 52 24.13 -1.54 4.63
CA PRO A 52 24.68 -1.03 3.37
C PRO A 52 23.67 -1.03 2.22
N THR A 53 22.51 -1.69 2.39
CA THR A 53 21.44 -1.79 1.39
C THR A 53 20.20 -0.96 1.73
N ALA A 54 20.21 -0.17 2.81
CA ALA A 54 19.07 0.65 3.24
C ALA A 54 18.54 1.56 2.13
N ASN A 55 19.41 2.00 1.21
CA ASN A 55 19.08 2.87 0.08
C ASN A 55 19.11 2.18 -1.29
N ALA A 56 19.12 0.83 -1.35
CA ALA A 56 19.32 0.09 -2.59
C ALA A 56 18.31 0.46 -3.71
N ALA A 57 17.08 0.82 -3.36
CA ALA A 57 16.07 1.26 -4.33
C ALA A 57 16.36 2.66 -4.91
N VAL A 58 16.92 3.56 -4.10
CA VAL A 58 17.33 4.91 -4.52
C VAL A 58 18.59 4.82 -5.39
N ASP A 59 19.54 3.98 -5.00
CA ASP A 59 20.76 3.73 -5.77
C ASP A 59 20.46 3.06 -7.12
N ALA A 60 19.48 2.16 -7.17
CA ALA A 60 19.01 1.57 -8.43
C ALA A 60 18.32 2.60 -9.35
N ALA A 61 17.64 3.60 -8.77
CA ALA A 61 17.02 4.70 -9.51
C ALA A 61 18.01 5.79 -9.94
N ALA A 62 19.23 5.83 -9.38
CA ALA A 62 20.30 6.72 -9.82
C ALA A 62 20.93 6.29 -11.16
N THR A 63 20.68 5.05 -11.61
CA THR A 63 20.85 4.68 -13.01
C THR A 63 19.87 5.53 -13.82
N PRO A 64 20.29 6.34 -14.80
CA PRO A 64 19.35 7.05 -15.65
C PRO A 64 18.45 6.01 -16.29
N GLN A 65 17.19 5.95 -15.82
CA GLN A 65 16.13 5.24 -16.51
C GLN A 65 16.14 5.86 -17.89
N ALA A 66 16.57 5.08 -18.89
CA ALA A 66 16.46 5.48 -20.28
C ALA A 66 15.05 6.01 -20.42
N GLU A 67 14.99 7.32 -20.62
CA GLU A 67 13.79 8.10 -20.65
C GLU A 67 12.84 7.31 -21.53
N VAL A 68 11.69 6.90 -21.00
CA VAL A 68 10.59 6.54 -21.88
C VAL A 68 10.37 7.83 -22.65
N SER A 69 10.93 7.90 -23.86
CA SER A 69 10.80 9.01 -24.78
C SER A 69 9.34 9.08 -25.20
N ALA A 70 8.49 9.54 -24.29
CA ALA A 70 7.42 10.42 -24.67
C ALA A 70 8.15 11.62 -25.27
N THR A 71 8.24 11.64 -26.60
CA THR A 71 8.71 12.81 -27.35
C THR A 71 8.16 14.04 -26.63
N PRO A 72 8.99 14.94 -26.09
CA PRO A 72 8.46 16.13 -25.46
C PRO A 72 7.78 16.92 -26.58
N THR A 73 6.45 16.81 -26.68
CA THR A 73 5.67 17.72 -27.50
C THR A 73 5.96 19.09 -26.93
N THR A 74 6.80 19.85 -27.61
CA THR A 74 7.20 21.17 -27.13
C THR A 74 5.93 22.03 -27.01
N ALA A 75 5.92 23.00 -26.11
CA ALA A 75 4.76 23.90 -25.97
C ALA A 75 4.39 24.57 -27.31
N GLN A 76 5.39 24.79 -28.17
CA GLN A 76 5.24 25.28 -29.54
C GLN A 76 4.49 24.29 -30.44
N GLU A 77 4.83 23.00 -30.38
CA GLU A 77 4.18 21.95 -31.14
C GLU A 77 2.73 21.72 -30.67
N ALA A 78 2.49 21.76 -29.36
CA ALA A 78 1.13 21.72 -28.81
C ALA A 78 0.30 22.93 -29.27
N GLY A 79 0.90 24.13 -29.28
CA GLY A 79 0.26 25.35 -29.80
C GLY A 79 -0.06 25.28 -31.29
N ALA A 80 0.85 24.74 -32.11
CA ALA A 80 0.64 24.55 -33.54
C ALA A 80 -0.51 23.56 -33.82
N ASN A 81 -0.56 22.44 -33.08
CA ASN A 81 -1.65 21.47 -33.19
C ASN A 81 -3.01 22.06 -32.78
N ALA A 82 -3.04 22.87 -31.71
CA ALA A 82 -4.26 23.54 -31.27
C ALA A 82 -4.78 24.54 -32.32
N ALA A 83 -3.88 25.31 -32.95
CA ALA A 83 -4.22 26.25 -34.01
C ALA A 83 -4.79 25.54 -35.25
N ASP A 84 -4.19 24.42 -35.65
CA ASP A 84 -4.68 23.61 -36.78
C ASP A 84 -6.09 23.04 -36.52
N VAL A 85 -6.34 22.52 -35.32
CA VAL A 85 -7.68 22.03 -34.93
C VAL A 85 -8.71 23.16 -34.95
N ALA A 86 -8.37 24.34 -34.44
CA ALA A 86 -9.26 25.50 -34.45
C ALA A 86 -9.61 25.93 -35.88
N ALA A 87 -8.62 25.98 -36.78
CA ALA A 87 -8.84 26.33 -38.19
C ALA A 87 -9.77 25.32 -38.90
N ARG A 88 -9.56 24.01 -38.66
CA ARG A 88 -10.42 22.96 -39.21
C ARG A 88 -11.86 23.05 -38.69
N ALA A 89 -12.04 23.35 -37.40
CA ALA A 89 -13.37 23.52 -36.82
C ALA A 89 -14.11 24.72 -37.42
N GLN A 90 -13.43 25.85 -37.62
CA GLN A 90 -14.01 27.04 -38.24
C GLN A 90 -14.39 26.80 -39.70
N ALA A 91 -13.54 26.12 -40.47
CA ALA A 91 -13.84 25.74 -41.85
C ALA A 91 -15.06 24.80 -41.93
N ALA A 92 -15.17 23.84 -41.02
CA ALA A 92 -16.33 22.95 -40.94
C ALA A 92 -17.62 23.70 -40.58
N ALA A 93 -17.55 24.67 -39.65
CA ALA A 93 -18.70 25.50 -39.29
C ALA A 93 -19.17 26.37 -40.47
N ALA A 94 -18.25 27.05 -41.16
CA ALA A 94 -18.59 27.85 -42.33
C ALA A 94 -19.18 27.01 -43.48
N ALA A 95 -18.66 25.80 -43.70
CA ALA A 95 -19.21 24.87 -44.69
C ALA A 95 -20.64 24.41 -44.32
N ALA A 96 -20.91 24.21 -43.03
CA ALA A 96 -22.24 23.85 -42.55
C ALA A 96 -23.24 25.01 -42.76
N GLU A 97 -22.84 26.25 -42.49
CA GLU A 97 -23.70 27.44 -42.73
C GLU A 97 -24.06 27.59 -44.21
N GLN A 98 -23.08 27.46 -45.11
CA GLN A 98 -23.34 27.53 -46.57
C GLN A 98 -24.22 26.39 -47.08
N ALA A 99 -24.15 25.20 -46.46
CA ALA A 99 -25.04 24.10 -46.78
C ALA A 99 -26.50 24.36 -46.35
N THR A 100 -26.72 25.25 -45.37
CA THR A 100 -28.06 25.66 -44.92
C THR A 100 -28.64 26.87 -45.67
N GLU A 101 -27.81 27.65 -46.36
CA GLU A 101 -28.22 28.88 -47.09
C GLU A 101 -28.48 28.68 -48.59
N GLN A 102 -28.26 27.49 -49.16
CA GLN A 102 -28.75 27.16 -50.51
C GLN A 102 -30.15 26.52 -50.42
N PRO A 103 -31.25 27.28 -50.59
CA PRO A 103 -32.53 26.67 -50.93
C PRO A 103 -32.41 26.08 -52.34
N GLN A 104 -32.76 24.81 -52.47
CA GLN A 104 -33.00 24.16 -53.76
C GLN A 104 -34.07 24.91 -54.57
#